data_AF-A0A0S2W7M8-F1
#
_entry.id   AF-A0A0S2W7M8-F1
#
_cell.length_a   1.000
_cell.length_b   1.000
_cell.length_c   1.000
_cell.angle_alpha   90.00
_cell.angle_beta   90.00
_cell.angle_gamma   90.00
#
_symmetry.space_group_name_H-M   'P 1'
#
loop_
_entity.id
_entity.type
_entity.pdbx_description
1 polymer ?
#
loop_
_entity_poly.entity_id
_entity_poly.type
_entity_poly.pdbx_seq_one_letter_code
_entity_poly.pdbx_strand_id
1 'polypeptide(L)'
;MKDQRKLTNQQLADLAGIPVGTINRILAGQTDNPSFQTVCDIVMVLDGSLDELVGITGKRGQRSAPPVSVLLCAALFVLGVLIYDLTHPMVVFFRQ
;
A
#
# COMPACT_ATOMS: atom_id res chain seq x y z
N MET A 1 6.56 7.62 14.47
CA MET A 1 6.64 8.66 13.42
C MET A 1 7.79 9.66 13.62
N LYS A 2 8.28 9.96 14.86
CA LYS A 2 9.51 10.76 15.07
C LYS A 2 10.68 10.01 15.74
N ASP A 3 10.43 8.79 16.24
CA ASP A 3 11.42 8.04 17.05
C ASP A 3 12.33 7.09 16.23
N GLN A 4 12.09 6.95 14.92
CA GLN A 4 12.76 5.93 14.10
C GLN A 4 14.01 6.42 13.37
N ARG A 5 14.23 7.74 13.31
CA ARG A 5 15.50 8.32 12.88
C ARG A 5 15.89 9.37 13.92
N LYS A 6 16.95 9.12 14.69
CA LYS A 6 17.55 10.12 15.61
C LYS A 6 18.29 11.19 14.80
N LEU A 7 17.63 11.76 13.78
CA LEU A 7 18.17 12.84 12.99
C LEU A 7 18.10 14.12 13.81
N THR A 8 19.22 14.82 13.88
CA THR A 8 19.22 16.18 14.41
C THR A 8 18.46 17.10 13.46
N ASN A 9 17.95 18.23 13.96
CA ASN A 9 17.29 19.21 13.10
C ASN A 9 18.22 19.72 11.98
N GLN A 10 19.54 19.71 12.21
CA GLN A 10 20.53 20.04 11.19
C GLN A 10 20.57 18.98 10.08
N GLN A 11 20.65 17.70 10.44
CA GLN A 11 20.65 16.62 9.44
C GLN A 11 19.33 16.58 8.67
N LEU A 12 18.20 16.83 9.33
CA LEU A 12 16.90 16.93 8.67
C LEU A 12 16.88 18.09 7.67
N ALA A 13 17.43 19.25 8.05
CA ALA A 13 17.57 20.42 7.18
C ALA A 13 18.43 20.11 5.95
N ASP A 14 19.59 19.48 6.16
CA ASP A 14 20.53 19.13 5.09
C ASP A 14 19.92 18.11 4.11
N LEU A 15 19.21 17.10 4.62
CA LEU A 15 18.55 16.07 3.82
C LEU A 15 17.32 16.61 3.07
N ALA A 16 16.55 17.50 3.68
CA ALA A 16 15.35 18.07 3.07
C ALA A 16 15.63 19.26 2.17
N GLY A 17 16.86 19.80 2.18
CA GLY A 17 17.20 21.03 1.45
C GLY A 17 16.51 22.27 2.00
N ILE A 18 16.10 22.26 3.27
CA ILE A 18 15.36 23.33 3.93
C ILE A 18 16.25 23.99 4.98
N PRO A 19 16.29 25.33 5.11
CA PRO A 19 17.07 25.98 6.15
C PRO A 19 16.70 25.48 7.56
N VAL A 20 17.70 25.22 8.40
CA VAL A 20 17.50 24.72 9.78
C VAL A 20 16.61 25.64 10.61
N GLY A 21 16.67 26.95 10.38
CA GLY A 21 15.77 27.92 11.01
C GLY A 21 14.30 27.69 10.67
N THR A 22 14.01 27.32 9.41
CA THR A 22 12.65 26.97 8.96
C THR A 22 12.19 25.66 9.59
N ILE A 23 13.05 24.62 9.59
CA ILE A 23 12.76 23.35 10.27
C ILE A 23 12.46 23.59 11.75
N ASN A 24 13.27 24.37 12.44
CA ASN A 24 13.09 24.68 13.87
C ASN A 24 11.75 25.39 14.13
N ARG A 25 11.39 26.40 13.32
CA ARG A 25 10.11 27.11 13.46
C ARG A 25 8.91 26.20 13.20
N ILE A 26 8.97 25.36 12.18
CA ILE A 26 7.89 24.42 11.85
C ILE A 26 7.74 23.36 12.95
N LEU A 27 8.83 22.72 13.36
CA LEU A 27 8.81 21.68 14.40
C LEU A 27 8.45 22.23 15.78
N ALA A 28 8.71 23.52 16.04
CA ALA A 28 8.29 24.23 17.26
C ALA A 28 6.86 24.78 17.17
N GLY A 29 6.13 24.59 16.06
CA GLY A 29 4.77 25.10 15.88
C GLY A 29 4.68 26.61 15.72
N GLN A 30 5.77 27.29 15.37
CA GLN A 30 5.87 28.74 15.19
C GLN A 30 5.59 29.17 13.73
N THR A 31 5.04 28.27 12.92
CA THR A 31 4.70 28.50 11.52
C THR A 31 3.32 27.93 11.27
N ASP A 32 2.33 28.81 11.16
CA ASP A 32 0.93 28.41 11.03
C ASP A 32 0.61 27.82 9.66
N ASN A 33 1.32 28.28 8.61
CA ASN A 33 1.07 27.87 7.23
C ASN A 33 2.39 27.58 6.49
N PRO A 34 3.03 26.43 6.73
CA PRO A 34 4.17 26.00 5.93
C PRO A 34 3.76 25.74 4.47
N SER A 35 4.69 25.89 3.53
CA SER A 35 4.40 25.57 2.13
C SER A 35 4.18 24.06 1.94
N PHE A 36 3.31 23.68 1.00
CA PHE A 36 3.05 22.27 0.70
C PHE A 36 4.34 21.52 0.32
N GLN A 37 5.22 22.17 -0.45
CA GLN A 37 6.51 21.59 -0.83
C GLN A 37 7.36 21.27 0.39
N THR A 38 7.45 22.21 1.34
CA THR A 38 8.18 22.03 2.60
C THR A 38 7.65 20.83 3.40
N VAL A 39 6.33 20.65 3.44
CA VAL A 39 5.72 19.49 4.12
C VAL A 39 6.07 18.20 3.40
N CYS A 40 6.01 18.17 2.06
CA CYS A 40 6.40 17.01 1.26
C CYS A 40 7.85 16.61 1.48
N ASP A 41 8.77 17.56 1.42
CA ASP A 41 10.21 17.30 1.57
C ASP A 41 10.53 16.71 2.95
N ILE A 42 9.91 17.25 4.00
CA ILE A 42 10.06 16.71 5.38
C ILE A 42 9.50 15.27 5.46
N VAL A 43 8.33 15.02 4.90
CA VAL A 43 7.69 13.69 4.93
C VAL A 43 8.51 12.66 4.14
N MET A 44 9.05 13.03 2.98
CA MET A 44 9.90 12.17 2.17
C MET A 44 11.20 11.80 2.89
N VAL A 45 11.87 12.76 3.55
CA VAL A 45 13.10 12.48 4.31
C VAL A 45 12.85 11.59 5.52
N LEU A 46 11.67 11.72 6.13
CA LEU A 46 11.25 10.87 7.24
C LEU A 46 10.72 9.51 6.77
N ASP A 47 10.68 9.25 5.45
CA ASP A 47 10.16 8.01 4.85
C ASP A 47 8.71 7.73 5.24
N GLY A 48 7.92 8.80 5.33
CA GLY A 48 6.49 8.77 5.61
C GLY A 48 5.65 8.90 4.34
N SER A 49 4.34 8.70 4.49
CA SER A 49 3.36 8.98 3.44
C SER A 49 2.58 10.26 3.74
N LEU A 50 2.34 11.06 2.69
CA LEU A 50 1.43 12.22 2.79
C LEU A 50 0.01 11.77 3.14
N ASP A 51 -0.43 10.62 2.63
CA ASP A 51 -1.75 10.03 2.91
C ASP A 51 -1.95 9.78 4.42
N GLU A 52 -0.90 9.30 5.10
CA GLU A 52 -0.90 9.11 6.55
C GLU A 52 -0.92 10.45 7.29
N LEU A 53 -0.15 11.44 6.81
CA LEU A 53 -0.09 12.78 7.40
C LEU A 53 -1.45 13.50 7.35
N VAL A 54 -2.18 13.39 6.24
CA VAL A 54 -3.49 14.02 6.07
C VAL A 54 -4.66 13.15 6.52
N GLY A 55 -4.40 11.92 6.97
CA GLY A 55 -5.44 10.98 7.41
C GLY A 55 -6.27 10.39 6.27
N ILE A 56 -5.81 10.50 5.02
CA ILE A 56 -6.36 9.73 3.90
C ILE A 56 -5.83 8.30 4.03
N THR A 57 -6.32 7.57 5.03
CA THR A 57 -6.21 6.12 4.97
C THR A 57 -7.17 5.68 3.87
N GLY A 58 -6.68 5.61 2.63
CA GLY A 58 -7.35 4.81 1.62
C GLY A 58 -7.65 3.49 2.28
N LYS A 59 -8.91 3.04 2.28
CA LYS A 59 -9.25 1.66 2.65
C LYS A 59 -8.52 0.76 1.66
N ARG A 60 -7.23 0.53 1.91
CA ARG A 60 -6.34 -0.30 1.11
C ARG A 60 -6.80 -1.72 1.37
N GLY A 61 -7.82 -2.10 0.61
CA GLY A 61 -8.40 -3.42 0.59
C GLY A 61 -8.79 -3.94 1.96
N GLN A 62 -10.08 -3.83 2.28
CA GLN A 62 -10.76 -5.10 2.54
C GLN A 62 -10.57 -5.95 1.27
N ARG A 63 -9.42 -6.62 1.14
CA ARG A 63 -9.40 -7.91 0.44
C ARG A 63 -10.21 -8.81 1.35
N SER A 64 -11.54 -8.68 1.28
CA SER A 64 -12.40 -9.78 1.66
C SER A 64 -11.88 -10.95 0.85
N ALA A 65 -11.31 -11.95 1.54
CA ALA A 65 -11.02 -13.22 0.91
C ALA A 65 -12.28 -13.61 0.10
N PRO A 66 -12.14 -14.14 -1.13
CA PRO A 66 -13.30 -14.55 -1.89
C PRO A 66 -14.17 -15.43 -0.99
N PRO A 67 -15.50 -15.17 -0.93
CA PRO A 67 -16.36 -15.94 -0.05
C PRO A 67 -16.19 -17.43 -0.36
N VAL A 68 -16.22 -18.27 0.68
CA VAL A 68 -15.96 -19.73 0.58
C VAL A 68 -16.83 -20.39 -0.51
N SER A 69 -17.99 -19.81 -0.82
CA SER A 69 -18.87 -20.20 -1.94
C SER A 69 -18.19 -20.13 -3.31
N VAL A 70 -17.41 -19.08 -3.60
CA VAL A 70 -16.72 -18.91 -4.88
C VAL A 70 -15.62 -19.95 -5.05
N LEU A 71 -14.89 -20.25 -3.97
CA LEU A 71 -13.86 -21.28 -3.97
C LEU A 71 -14.47 -22.68 -4.17
N LEU A 72 -15.59 -22.97 -3.50
CA LEU A 72 -16.31 -24.23 -3.63
C LEU A 72 -16.86 -24.40 -5.05
N CYS A 73 -17.49 -23.36 -5.63
CA CYS A 73 -17.99 -23.39 -7.00
C CYS A 73 -16.87 -23.65 -8.02
N ALA A 74 -15.71 -22.97 -7.87
CA ALA A 74 -14.57 -23.19 -8.74
C ALA A 74 -14.03 -24.64 -8.63
N ALA A 75 -13.94 -25.18 -7.40
CA ALA A 75 -13.50 -26.55 -7.17
C ALA A 75 -14.46 -27.58 -7.79
N LEU A 76 -15.78 -27.40 -7.63
CA LEU A 76 -16.79 -28.27 -8.23
C LEU A 76 -16.77 -28.20 -9.77
N PHE A 77 -16.54 -27.02 -10.34
CA PHE A 77 -16.42 -26.87 -11.79
C PHE A 77 -15.19 -27.61 -12.33
N VAL A 78 -14.02 -27.44 -11.69
CA VAL A 78 -12.79 -28.15 -12.08
C VAL A 78 -12.94 -29.66 -11.93
N LEU A 79 -13.52 -30.13 -10.82
CA LEU A 79 -13.83 -31.56 -10.62
C LEU A 79 -14.80 -32.07 -11.69
N GLY A 80 -15.84 -31.30 -12.02
CA GLY A 80 -16.81 -31.65 -13.06
C GLY A 80 -16.16 -31.79 -14.43
N VAL A 81 -15.29 -30.86 -14.82
CA VAL A 81 -14.52 -30.95 -16.08
C VAL A 81 -13.58 -32.15 -16.08
N LEU A 82 -12.87 -32.39 -14.98
CA LEU A 82 -11.95 -33.52 -14.85
C LEU A 82 -12.69 -34.87 -14.88
N ILE A 83 -13.83 -34.97 -14.20
CA ILE A 83 -14.71 -36.15 -14.23
C ILE A 83 -15.27 -36.34 -15.64
N TYR A 84 -15.69 -35.27 -16.32
CA TYR A 84 -16.18 -35.36 -17.70
C TYR A 84 -15.10 -35.92 -18.63
N ASP A 85 -13.86 -35.46 -18.50
CA ASP A 85 -12.72 -35.94 -19.29
C ASP A 85 -12.37 -37.42 -18.96
N LEU A 86 -12.40 -37.80 -17.67
CA LEU A 86 -12.16 -39.18 -17.19
C LEU A 86 -13.30 -40.17 -17.49
N THR A 87 -14.54 -39.70 -17.58
CA THR A 87 -15.73 -40.54 -17.81
C THR A 87 -16.07 -40.66 -19.30
N HIS A 88 -15.53 -39.77 -20.14
CA HIS A 88 -15.67 -39.83 -21.60
C HIS A 88 -14.37 -40.15 -22.37
N PRO A 89 -13.49 -41.08 -21.93
CA PRO A 89 -12.30 -41.45 -22.71
C PRO A 89 -12.67 -42.13 -24.04
N MET A 90 -13.92 -42.58 -24.19
CA MET A 90 -14.43 -43.28 -25.37
C MET A 90 -15.11 -42.36 -26.41
N VAL A 91 -15.33 -41.07 -26.12
CA VAL A 91 -15.89 -40.12 -27.11
C VAL A 91 -14.81 -39.60 -28.07
N VAL A 92 -13.55 -39.57 -27.63
CA VAL A 92 -12.39 -39.24 -28.48
C VAL A 92 -12.07 -40.39 -29.44
N PHE A 93 -12.37 -41.64 -29.07
CA PHE A 93 -12.06 -42.82 -29.91
C PHE A 93 -13.04 -43.05 -31.08
N PHE A 94 -14.20 -42.37 -31.10
CA PHE A 94 -15.21 -42.51 -32.17
C PHE A 94 -15.15 -41.40 -33.24
N ARG A 95 -14.15 -40.50 -33.19
CA ARG A 95 -13.89 -39.48 -34.22
C ARG A 95 -12.57 -39.68 -34.98
N GLN A 96 -12.08 -40.91 -35.08
CA GLN A 96 -11.01 -41.27 -36.03
C GLN A 96 -11.39 -42.51 -36.83
#